data_AF-A0AA42KRI0-F1
#
_entry.id   AF-A0AA42KRI0-F1
#
_cell.length_a   1.000
_cell.length_b   1.000
_cell.length_c   1.000
_cell.angle_alpha   90.00
_cell.angle_beta   90.00
_cell.angle_gamma   90.00
#
_symmetry.space_group_name_H-M   'P 1'
#
loop_
_entity.id
_entity.type
_entity.pdbx_description
1 polymer ?
#
loop_
_entity_poly.entity_id
_entity_poly.type
_entity_poly.pdbx_seq_one_letter_code
_entity_poly.pdbx_strand_id
1 'polypeptide(L)'
;MQHSNLIVLRAFGDEENNEPGAQTPSITETPEFQEALKAHLAKAVEEQTAGLKNKLSEVLGEKKKTQEQLNSILAQAEDEQDQAALKAGKLDVQSLLDKKIAARDQVWQQKLAELDSEKEELRKAVEGERNRFKQSQIKQLVINEALKNEFFHATAAEDLAFLAANSWDLSESGDLISRDRDGNIAMGKNGRALTPKEWIEDLQKTRPHYFKTMAGSGSKPGTSGASKTYTRSDWQQEFSLASAAEQKELLARRAKGEILISG
;
A
#
# COMPACT_ATOMS: atom_id res chain seq x y z
N MET A 1 -106.68 33.46 -1.66
CA MET A 1 -107.41 32.30 -2.23
C MET A 1 -106.49 31.10 -2.10
N GLN A 2 -106.57 30.40 -0.97
CA GLN A 2 -105.80 29.19 -0.71
C GLN A 2 -106.55 28.01 -1.32
N HIS A 3 -106.00 27.41 -2.38
CA HIS A 3 -106.49 26.13 -2.89
C HIS A 3 -105.69 25.02 -2.21
N SER A 4 -106.29 24.46 -1.16
CA SER A 4 -105.83 23.22 -0.56
C SER A 4 -106.20 22.08 -1.52
N ASN A 5 -105.23 21.59 -2.29
CA ASN A 5 -105.42 20.37 -3.07
C ASN A 5 -105.35 19.18 -2.11
N LEU A 6 -106.52 18.67 -1.77
CA LEU A 6 -106.71 17.48 -0.95
C LEU A 6 -106.13 16.27 -1.69
N ILE A 7 -105.04 15.69 -1.21
CA ILE A 7 -104.53 14.42 -1.72
C ILE A 7 -105.40 13.31 -1.13
N VAL A 8 -106.28 12.73 -1.94
CA VAL A 8 -107.08 11.57 -1.56
C VAL A 8 -106.22 10.32 -1.73
N LEU A 9 -105.74 9.76 -0.62
CA LEU A 9 -105.14 8.43 -0.59
C LEU A 9 -106.27 7.40 -0.53
N ARG A 10 -106.52 6.71 -1.64
CA ARG A 10 -107.45 5.57 -1.69
C ARG A 10 -106.66 4.29 -1.40
N ALA A 11 -107.05 3.56 -0.36
CA ALA A 11 -106.45 2.26 -0.03
C ALA A 11 -106.78 1.24 -1.13
N PHE A 12 -105.79 0.44 -1.53
CA PHE A 12 -105.92 -0.63 -2.52
C PHE A 12 -106.91 -1.68 -2.01
N GLY A 13 -108.07 -1.83 -2.66
CA GLY A 13 -108.97 -2.98 -2.42
C GLY A 13 -110.47 -2.80 -2.65
N ASP A 14 -111.03 -1.58 -2.77
CA ASP A 14 -112.48 -1.42 -2.94
C ASP A 14 -112.87 -1.23 -4.42
N GLU A 15 -113.31 -2.33 -5.05
CA GLU A 15 -114.04 -2.29 -6.32
C GLU A 15 -115.55 -2.31 -6.05
N GLU A 16 -116.23 -1.18 -6.27
CA GLU A 16 -117.61 -1.21 -6.78
C GLU A 16 -118.01 0.15 -7.39
N ASN A 17 -118.52 0.08 -8.63
CA ASN A 17 -119.28 1.07 -9.41
C ASN A 17 -118.55 2.17 -10.21
N ASN A 18 -119.03 2.31 -11.45
CA ASN A 18 -118.37 2.78 -12.67
C ASN A 18 -118.81 4.19 -13.07
N GLU A 19 -117.88 5.09 -13.41
CA GLU A 19 -118.11 6.24 -14.31
C GLU A 19 -117.10 6.20 -15.48
N PRO A 20 -117.55 6.26 -16.74
CA PRO A 20 -116.67 6.24 -17.90
C PRO A 20 -116.13 7.65 -18.16
N GLY A 21 -114.86 7.93 -17.84
CA GLY A 21 -114.19 9.12 -18.38
C GLY A 21 -113.02 9.74 -17.64
N ALA A 22 -112.64 9.29 -16.45
CA ALA A 22 -111.49 9.86 -15.74
C ALA A 22 -110.50 8.78 -15.30
N GLN A 23 -109.68 8.29 -16.25
CA GLN A 23 -108.46 7.58 -15.90
C GLN A 23 -107.46 8.61 -15.38
N THR A 24 -107.28 8.70 -14.06
CA THR A 24 -106.07 9.30 -13.51
C THR A 24 -104.92 8.38 -13.90
N PRO A 25 -103.92 8.84 -14.67
CA PRO A 25 -102.83 7.98 -15.11
C PRO A 25 -102.14 7.38 -13.89
N SER A 26 -101.79 6.09 -13.98
CA SER A 26 -100.95 5.44 -12.98
C SER A 26 -99.72 6.30 -12.74
N ILE A 27 -99.38 6.58 -11.48
CA ILE A 27 -98.19 7.37 -11.10
C ILE A 27 -96.91 6.80 -11.74
N THR A 28 -96.89 5.53 -12.13
CA THR A 28 -95.77 4.88 -12.81
C THR A 28 -95.62 5.20 -14.30
N GLU A 29 -96.66 5.75 -14.93
CA GLU A 29 -96.70 6.08 -16.36
C GLU A 29 -96.64 7.59 -16.62
N THR A 30 -96.64 8.41 -15.56
CA THR A 30 -96.43 9.84 -15.72
C THR A 30 -95.01 10.10 -16.24
N PRO A 31 -94.84 11.02 -17.22
CA PRO A 31 -93.53 11.37 -17.76
C PRO A 31 -92.54 11.79 -16.67
N GLU A 32 -93.04 12.52 -15.67
CA GLU A 32 -92.25 13.00 -14.53
C GLU A 32 -91.69 11.85 -13.67
N PHE A 33 -92.47 10.79 -13.43
CA PHE A 33 -91.98 9.63 -12.67
C PHE A 33 -90.96 8.80 -13.45
N GLN A 34 -91.17 8.59 -14.76
CA GLN A 34 -90.20 7.87 -15.58
C GLN A 34 -88.89 8.64 -15.75
N GLU A 35 -88.95 9.96 -15.84
CA GLU A 35 -87.76 10.82 -15.87
C GLU A 35 -87.03 10.80 -14.54
N ALA A 36 -87.75 10.86 -13.42
CA ALA A 36 -87.18 10.70 -12.08
C ALA A 36 -86.53 9.31 -11.89
N LEU A 37 -87.17 8.23 -12.36
CA LEU A 37 -86.62 6.87 -12.30
C LEU A 37 -85.34 6.75 -13.13
N LYS A 38 -85.34 7.27 -14.36
CA LYS A 38 -84.14 7.30 -15.23
C LYS A 38 -83.02 8.11 -14.61
N ALA A 39 -83.33 9.27 -14.02
CA ALA A 39 -82.35 10.10 -13.32
C ALA A 39 -81.76 9.38 -12.09
N HIS A 40 -82.58 8.66 -11.33
CA HIS A 40 -82.14 7.90 -10.16
C HIS A 40 -81.27 6.69 -10.54
N LEU A 41 -81.61 6.03 -11.65
CA LEU A 41 -80.85 4.90 -12.20
C LEU A 41 -79.52 5.37 -12.80
N ALA A 42 -79.52 6.51 -13.51
CA ALA A 42 -78.31 7.16 -14.00
C ALA A 42 -77.37 7.54 -12.85
N LYS A 43 -77.90 8.14 -11.77
CA LYS A 43 -77.12 8.44 -10.55
C LYS A 43 -76.52 7.18 -9.92
N ALA A 44 -77.30 6.11 -9.75
CA ALA A 44 -76.82 4.87 -9.17
C ALA A 44 -75.72 4.21 -10.03
N VAL A 45 -75.85 4.27 -11.36
CA VAL A 45 -74.82 3.78 -12.30
C VAL A 45 -73.57 4.66 -12.26
N GLU A 46 -73.72 5.99 -12.15
CA GLU A 46 -72.58 6.90 -11.97
C GLU A 46 -71.86 6.67 -10.64
N GLU A 47 -72.58 6.50 -9.53
CA GLU A 47 -71.98 6.19 -8.22
C GLU A 47 -71.20 4.87 -8.26
N GLN A 48 -71.75 3.83 -8.88
CA GLN A 48 -71.05 2.54 -8.98
C GLN A 48 -69.88 2.55 -9.97
N THR A 49 -69.96 3.35 -11.05
CA THR A 49 -68.89 3.41 -12.07
C THR A 49 -67.84 4.47 -11.79
N ALA A 50 -68.11 5.47 -10.94
CA ALA A 50 -67.15 6.52 -10.58
C ALA A 50 -65.89 5.95 -9.92
N GLY A 51 -66.05 5.02 -8.96
CA GLY A 51 -64.91 4.37 -8.31
C GLY A 51 -64.06 3.55 -9.27
N LEU A 52 -64.69 2.86 -10.23
CA LEU A 52 -64.00 2.09 -11.27
C LEU A 52 -63.25 3.01 -12.25
N LYS A 53 -63.86 4.13 -12.66
CA LYS A 53 -63.23 5.14 -13.52
C LYS A 53 -62.02 5.78 -12.85
N ASN A 54 -62.13 6.12 -11.56
CA ASN A 54 -61.02 6.67 -10.78
C ASN A 54 -59.85 5.68 -10.72
N LYS A 55 -60.11 4.42 -10.33
CA LYS A 55 -59.07 3.36 -10.31
C LYS A 55 -58.47 3.10 -11.68
N LEU A 56 -59.27 3.10 -12.74
CA LEU A 56 -58.78 2.95 -14.11
C LEU A 56 -57.83 4.08 -14.50
N SER A 57 -58.18 5.33 -14.14
CA SER A 57 -57.33 6.50 -14.41
C SER A 57 -56.01 6.45 -13.62
N GLU A 58 -56.05 5.98 -12.38
CA GLU A 58 -54.89 5.82 -11.51
C GLU A 58 -53.94 4.73 -12.04
N VAL A 59 -54.47 3.53 -12.33
CA VAL A 59 -53.70 2.42 -12.90
C VAL A 59 -53.10 2.77 -14.25
N LEU A 60 -53.83 3.51 -15.10
CA LEU A 60 -53.28 4.00 -16.37
C LEU A 60 -52.17 5.03 -16.15
N GLY A 61 -52.29 5.90 -15.15
CA GLY A 61 -51.25 6.85 -14.75
C GLY A 61 -50.00 6.15 -14.27
N GLU A 62 -50.14 5.17 -13.37
CA GLU A 62 -49.04 4.35 -12.87
C GLU A 62 -48.35 3.58 -13.98
N LYS A 63 -49.12 2.91 -14.86
CA LYS A 63 -48.56 2.18 -15.99
C LYS A 63 -47.72 3.08 -16.91
N LYS A 64 -48.21 4.28 -17.23
CA LYS A 64 -47.45 5.24 -18.04
C LYS A 64 -46.15 5.65 -17.33
N LYS A 65 -46.22 5.95 -16.04
CA LYS A 65 -45.04 6.31 -15.23
C LYS A 65 -44.01 5.17 -15.19
N THR A 66 -44.44 3.93 -14.94
CA THR A 66 -43.56 2.77 -14.95
C THR A 66 -42.93 2.55 -16.34
N GLN A 67 -43.71 2.76 -17.40
CA GLN A 67 -43.23 2.62 -18.77
C GLN A 67 -42.22 3.71 -19.14
N GLU A 68 -42.40 4.95 -18.67
CA GLU A 68 -41.43 6.04 -18.82
C GLU A 68 -40.13 5.75 -18.05
N GLN A 69 -40.22 5.25 -16.81
CA GLN A 69 -39.06 4.85 -16.02
C GLN A 69 -38.28 3.71 -16.69
N LEU A 70 -38.97 2.72 -17.25
CA LEU A 70 -38.34 1.59 -17.94
C LEU A 70 -37.65 2.05 -19.23
N ASN A 71 -38.28 2.95 -19.98
CA ASN A 71 -37.67 3.55 -21.17
C ASN A 71 -36.44 4.41 -20.83
N SER A 72 -36.43 5.12 -19.71
CA SER A 72 -35.26 5.92 -19.30
C SER A 72 -34.08 5.03 -18.88
N ILE A 73 -34.35 3.94 -18.15
CA ILE A 73 -33.34 2.94 -17.79
C ILE A 73 -32.77 2.27 -19.04
N LEU A 74 -33.62 1.91 -19.99
CA LEU A 74 -33.19 1.35 -21.28
C LEU A 74 -32.34 2.33 -22.07
N ALA A 75 -32.71 3.61 -22.12
CA ALA A 75 -31.94 4.64 -22.83
C ALA A 75 -30.54 4.87 -22.22
N GLN A 76 -30.35 4.55 -20.94
CA GLN A 76 -29.06 4.59 -20.26
C GLN A 76 -28.25 3.30 -20.43
N ALA A 77 -28.83 2.22 -20.98
CA ALA A 77 -28.09 1.01 -21.30
C ALA A 77 -27.28 1.23 -22.58
N GLU A 78 -25.95 1.26 -22.44
CA GLU A 78 -24.99 1.53 -23.52
C GLU A 78 -24.96 0.48 -24.64
N ASP A 79 -25.48 -0.73 -24.42
CA ASP A 79 -25.46 -1.82 -25.41
C ASP A 79 -26.79 -1.96 -26.18
N GLU A 80 -26.73 -1.67 -27.48
CA GLU A 80 -27.88 -1.69 -28.40
C GLU A 80 -28.46 -3.12 -28.57
N GLN A 81 -27.61 -4.14 -28.47
CA GLN A 81 -28.00 -5.56 -28.49
C GLN A 81 -28.81 -5.96 -27.25
N ASP A 82 -28.42 -5.47 -26.09
CA ASP A 82 -29.07 -5.73 -24.82
C ASP A 82 -30.42 -5.00 -24.74
N GLN A 83 -30.50 -3.77 -25.25
CA GLN A 83 -31.77 -3.06 -25.41
C GLN A 83 -32.73 -3.82 -26.35
N ALA A 84 -32.23 -4.37 -27.46
CA ALA A 84 -33.05 -5.14 -28.38
C ALA A 84 -33.55 -6.45 -27.77
N ALA A 85 -32.73 -7.14 -26.97
CA ALA A 85 -33.10 -8.37 -26.29
C ALA A 85 -34.12 -8.15 -25.15
N LEU A 86 -34.00 -7.04 -24.42
CA LEU A 86 -34.96 -6.61 -23.40
C LEU A 86 -36.31 -6.23 -24.02
N LYS A 87 -36.30 -5.45 -25.12
CA LYS A 87 -37.53 -5.10 -25.87
C LYS A 87 -38.22 -6.33 -26.48
N ALA A 88 -37.44 -7.33 -26.88
CA ALA A 88 -37.95 -8.59 -27.42
C ALA A 88 -38.41 -9.59 -26.35
N GLY A 89 -38.26 -9.29 -25.06
CA GLY A 89 -38.61 -10.19 -23.95
C GLY A 89 -37.77 -11.46 -23.90
N LYS A 90 -36.64 -11.50 -24.61
CA LYS A 90 -35.72 -12.66 -24.67
C LYS A 90 -34.72 -12.66 -23.52
N LEU A 91 -34.56 -11.52 -22.86
CA LEU A 91 -33.65 -11.33 -21.74
C LEU A 91 -34.44 -10.74 -20.57
N ASP A 92 -34.28 -11.33 -19.39
CA ASP A 92 -34.85 -10.77 -18.17
C ASP A 92 -33.93 -9.63 -17.67
N VAL A 93 -34.53 -8.53 -17.19
CA VAL A 93 -33.80 -7.35 -16.70
C VAL A 93 -32.82 -7.75 -15.59
N GLN A 94 -33.21 -8.72 -14.76
CA GLN A 94 -32.36 -9.26 -13.71
C GLN A 94 -31.09 -9.91 -14.27
N SER A 95 -31.23 -10.77 -15.29
CA SER A 95 -30.09 -11.47 -15.90
C SER A 95 -29.09 -10.53 -16.59
N LEU A 96 -29.58 -9.42 -17.15
CA LEU A 96 -28.73 -8.38 -17.71
C LEU A 96 -27.95 -7.65 -16.60
N LEU A 97 -28.63 -7.25 -15.53
CA LEU A 97 -28.00 -6.61 -14.39
C LEU A 97 -26.90 -7.51 -13.81
N ASP A 98 -27.21 -8.78 -13.58
CA ASP A 98 -26.26 -9.75 -13.03
C ASP A 98 -25.01 -9.89 -13.93
N LYS A 99 -25.21 -9.96 -15.26
CA LYS A 99 -24.10 -10.01 -16.23
C LYS A 99 -23.24 -8.75 -16.17
N LYS A 100 -23.85 -7.56 -16.11
CA LYS A 100 -23.12 -6.29 -16.05
C LYS A 100 -22.40 -6.10 -14.71
N ILE A 101 -23.03 -6.52 -13.61
CA ILE A 101 -22.43 -6.50 -12.27
C ILE A 101 -21.23 -7.45 -12.27
N ALA A 102 -21.36 -8.68 -12.74
CA ALA A 102 -20.26 -9.64 -12.80
C ALA A 102 -19.10 -9.14 -13.69
N ALA A 103 -19.39 -8.55 -14.86
CA ALA A 103 -18.37 -7.98 -15.72
C ALA A 103 -17.65 -6.80 -15.04
N ARG A 104 -18.41 -5.92 -14.37
CA ARG A 104 -17.85 -4.80 -13.61
C ARG A 104 -17.00 -5.28 -12.44
N ASP A 105 -17.46 -6.28 -11.70
CA ASP A 105 -16.73 -6.88 -10.58
C ASP A 105 -15.43 -7.50 -11.05
N GLN A 106 -15.43 -8.20 -12.19
CA GLN A 106 -14.22 -8.75 -12.78
C GLN A 106 -13.21 -7.65 -13.16
N VAL A 107 -13.67 -6.56 -13.77
CA VAL A 107 -12.80 -5.40 -14.09
C VAL A 107 -12.22 -4.77 -12.83
N TRP A 108 -13.02 -4.61 -11.77
CA TRP A 108 -12.53 -4.08 -10.50
C TRP A 108 -11.55 -5.02 -9.81
N GLN A 109 -11.80 -6.32 -9.84
CA GLN A 109 -10.88 -7.33 -9.30
C GLN A 109 -9.54 -7.31 -10.05
N GLN A 110 -9.55 -7.23 -11.38
CA GLN A 110 -8.33 -7.11 -12.17
C GLN A 110 -7.56 -5.82 -11.82
N LYS A 111 -8.26 -4.69 -11.74
CA LYS A 111 -7.64 -3.41 -11.39
C LYS A 111 -7.07 -3.39 -9.97
N LEU A 112 -7.76 -4.02 -9.02
CA LEU A 112 -7.26 -4.18 -7.65
C LEU A 112 -6.01 -5.06 -7.62
N ALA A 113 -6.02 -6.19 -8.32
CA ALA A 113 -4.86 -7.07 -8.40
C ALA A 113 -3.65 -6.39 -9.04
N GLU A 114 -3.86 -5.63 -10.11
CA GLU A 114 -2.80 -4.83 -10.75
C GLU A 114 -2.24 -3.77 -9.80
N LEU A 115 -3.12 -3.00 -9.14
CA LEU A 115 -2.71 -1.98 -8.17
C LEU A 115 -1.95 -2.57 -6.99
N ASP A 116 -2.39 -3.72 -6.46
CA ASP A 116 -1.70 -4.42 -5.38
C ASP A 116 -0.32 -4.93 -5.83
N SER A 117 -0.21 -5.43 -7.07
CA SER A 117 1.07 -5.85 -7.63
C SER A 117 2.04 -4.67 -7.79
N GLU A 118 1.57 -3.53 -8.33
CA GLU A 118 2.38 -2.32 -8.50
C GLU A 118 2.82 -1.77 -7.14
N LYS A 119 1.93 -1.79 -6.14
CA LYS A 119 2.24 -1.35 -4.79
C LYS A 119 3.33 -2.21 -4.14
N GLU A 120 3.28 -3.52 -4.33
CA GLU A 120 4.32 -4.43 -3.83
C GLU A 120 5.66 -4.25 -4.56
N GLU A 121 5.64 -4.00 -5.87
CA GLU A 121 6.85 -3.66 -6.63
C GLU A 121 7.47 -2.34 -6.16
N LEU A 122 6.66 -1.29 -6.00
CA LEU A 122 7.11 0.00 -5.49
C LEU A 122 7.66 -0.12 -4.07
N ARG A 123 7.02 -0.91 -3.20
CA ARG A 123 7.53 -1.18 -1.84
C ARG A 123 8.90 -1.83 -1.88
N LYS A 124 9.08 -2.89 -2.69
CA LYS A 124 10.38 -3.55 -2.87
C LYS A 124 11.43 -2.61 -3.44
N ALA A 125 11.07 -1.76 -4.40
CA ALA A 125 11.97 -0.77 -4.96
C ALA A 125 12.42 0.27 -3.90
N VAL A 126 11.48 0.80 -3.12
CA VAL A 126 11.77 1.76 -2.04
C VAL A 126 12.63 1.11 -0.95
N GLU A 127 12.33 -0.12 -0.55
CA GLU A 127 13.15 -0.87 0.41
C GLU A 127 14.55 -1.15 -0.12
N GLY A 128 14.68 -1.50 -1.40
CA GLY A 128 15.95 -1.70 -2.08
C GLY A 128 16.80 -0.41 -2.09
N GLU A 129 16.22 0.71 -2.49
CA GLU A 129 16.90 2.01 -2.48
C GLU A 129 17.22 2.50 -1.06
N ARG A 130 16.33 2.29 -0.10
CA ARG A 130 16.59 2.59 1.31
C ARG A 130 17.78 1.80 1.83
N ASN A 131 17.87 0.51 1.51
CA ASN A 131 19.00 -0.33 1.90
C ASN A 131 20.30 0.11 1.22
N ARG A 132 20.27 0.46 -0.07
CA ARG A 132 21.44 1.03 -0.78
C ARG A 132 21.90 2.33 -0.15
N PHE A 133 20.98 3.22 0.17
CA PHE A 133 21.27 4.49 0.82
C PHE A 133 21.89 4.29 2.21
N LYS A 134 21.28 3.44 3.05
CA LYS A 134 21.83 3.06 4.37
C LYS A 134 23.26 2.54 4.24
N GLN A 135 23.48 1.60 3.33
CA GLN A 135 24.80 1.02 3.09
C GLN A 135 25.82 2.07 2.62
N SER A 136 25.43 2.98 1.73
CA SER A 136 26.28 4.09 1.28
C SER A 136 26.65 5.02 2.45
N GLN A 137 25.67 5.37 3.28
CA GLN A 137 25.88 6.25 4.42
C GLN A 137 26.79 5.61 5.48
N ILE A 138 26.59 4.33 5.79
CA ILE A 138 27.47 3.57 6.68
C ILE A 138 28.91 3.61 6.17
N LYS A 139 29.13 3.30 4.89
CA LYS A 139 30.45 3.33 4.27
C LYS A 139 31.10 4.71 4.39
N GLN A 140 30.36 5.77 4.07
CA GLN A 140 30.87 7.14 4.16
C GLN A 140 31.26 7.52 5.58
N LEU A 141 30.38 7.29 6.57
CA LEU A 141 30.63 7.67 7.95
C LEU A 141 31.84 6.91 8.54
N VAL A 142 31.93 5.61 8.27
CA VAL A 142 33.04 4.78 8.77
C VAL A 142 34.36 5.10 8.08
N ILE A 143 34.38 5.26 6.74
CA ILE A 143 35.58 5.68 6.02
C ILE A 143 36.04 7.05 6.51
N ASN A 144 35.12 8.01 6.65
CA ASN A 144 35.47 9.35 7.11
C ASN A 144 36.08 9.33 8.52
N GLU A 145 35.61 8.45 9.41
CA GLU A 145 36.22 8.29 10.73
C GLU A 145 37.59 7.61 10.64
N ALA A 146 37.78 6.61 9.77
CA ALA A 146 39.06 5.94 9.58
C ALA A 146 40.13 6.85 8.98
N LEU A 147 39.76 7.70 8.02
CA LEU A 147 40.67 8.67 7.40
C LEU A 147 41.12 9.78 8.36
N LYS A 148 40.41 10.02 9.47
CA LYS A 148 40.90 10.89 10.55
C LYS A 148 42.09 10.28 11.29
N ASN A 149 42.28 8.96 11.23
CA ASN A 149 43.43 8.29 11.79
C ASN A 149 44.60 8.33 10.78
N GLU A 150 45.64 9.11 11.08
CA GLU A 150 46.81 9.31 10.21
C GLU A 150 47.55 8.01 9.87
N PHE A 151 47.44 7.01 10.75
CA PHE A 151 48.06 5.70 10.57
C PHE A 151 47.23 4.78 9.67
N PHE A 152 45.97 5.09 9.36
CA PHE A 152 45.17 4.25 8.47
C PHE A 152 45.65 4.36 7.01
N HIS A 153 45.71 3.23 6.30
CA HIS A 153 46.00 3.19 4.88
C HIS A 153 44.74 3.54 4.07
N ALA A 154 44.79 4.63 3.30
CA ALA A 154 43.67 5.01 2.43
C ALA A 154 43.30 3.92 1.41
N THR A 155 44.26 3.08 1.01
CA THR A 155 44.03 1.93 0.12
C THR A 155 43.18 0.83 0.76
N ALA A 156 43.12 0.75 2.09
CA ALA A 156 42.27 -0.21 2.82
C ALA A 156 40.85 0.30 3.06
N ALA A 157 40.51 1.52 2.60
CA ALA A 157 39.20 2.13 2.83
C ALA A 157 38.04 1.32 2.21
N GLU A 158 38.26 0.72 1.03
CA GLU A 158 37.23 -0.09 0.36
C GLU A 158 36.96 -1.40 1.10
N ASP A 159 38.01 -2.10 1.55
CA ASP A 159 37.87 -3.30 2.36
C ASP A 159 37.24 -2.99 3.72
N LEU A 160 37.59 -1.85 4.33
CA LEU A 160 36.95 -1.38 5.55
C LEU A 160 35.45 -1.12 5.33
N ALA A 161 35.09 -0.49 4.21
CA ALA A 161 33.69 -0.26 3.85
C ALA A 161 32.92 -1.57 3.65
N PHE A 162 33.54 -2.60 3.08
CA PHE A 162 32.91 -3.92 2.95
C PHE A 162 32.69 -4.60 4.31
N LEU A 163 33.66 -4.52 5.21
CA LEU A 163 33.49 -5.00 6.57
C LEU A 163 32.40 -4.22 7.32
N ALA A 164 32.40 -2.90 7.15
CA ALA A 164 31.47 -2.02 7.82
C ALA A 164 30.01 -2.30 7.39
N ALA A 165 29.79 -2.56 6.10
CA ALA A 165 28.48 -2.93 5.55
C ALA A 165 27.83 -4.16 6.22
N ASN A 166 28.66 -5.06 6.77
CA ASN A 166 28.21 -6.30 7.41
C ASN A 166 28.08 -6.19 8.95
N SER A 167 28.83 -5.30 9.59
CA SER A 167 28.88 -5.18 11.06
C SER A 167 28.19 -3.93 11.62
N TRP A 168 27.78 -3.01 10.75
CA TRP A 168 27.10 -1.78 11.14
C TRP A 168 25.72 -1.69 10.50
N ASP A 169 24.82 -1.04 11.23
CA ASP A 169 23.49 -0.67 10.75
C ASP A 169 23.22 0.80 11.13
N LEU A 170 22.20 1.38 10.53
CA LEU A 170 21.79 2.75 10.78
C LEU A 170 20.49 2.76 11.61
N SER A 171 20.52 3.49 12.72
CA SER A 171 19.33 3.83 13.50
C SER A 171 18.33 4.65 12.68
N GLU A 172 17.08 4.71 13.13
CA GLU A 172 16.07 5.62 12.59
C GLU A 172 16.47 7.11 12.75
N SER A 173 17.28 7.42 13.76
CA SER A 173 17.89 8.74 13.98
C SER A 173 19.06 9.06 13.04
N GLY A 174 19.54 8.11 12.24
CA GLY A 174 20.73 8.27 11.40
C GLY A 174 22.06 8.00 12.13
N ASP A 175 22.01 7.50 13.37
CA ASP A 175 23.20 7.13 14.13
C ASP A 175 23.70 5.73 13.74
N LEU A 176 25.02 5.53 13.77
CA LEU A 176 25.64 4.24 13.54
C LEU A 176 25.48 3.33 14.75
N ILE A 177 24.94 2.14 14.52
CA ILE A 177 24.81 1.07 15.52
C ILE A 177 25.64 -0.11 15.07
N SER A 178 26.64 -0.49 15.86
CA SER A 178 27.41 -1.71 15.62
C SER A 178 26.63 -2.93 16.11
N ARG A 179 26.64 -4.00 15.32
CA ARG A 179 26.07 -5.30 15.69
C ARG A 179 27.16 -6.37 15.71
N ASP A 180 27.09 -7.25 16.71
CA ASP A 180 27.93 -8.43 16.81
C ASP A 180 27.41 -9.57 15.90
N ARG A 181 28.17 -10.67 15.79
CA ARG A 181 27.84 -11.87 15.01
C ARG A 181 26.49 -12.50 15.39
N ASP A 182 26.06 -12.31 16.64
CA ASP A 182 24.77 -12.80 17.15
C ASP A 182 23.62 -11.80 16.91
N GLY A 183 23.88 -10.68 16.22
CA GLY A 183 22.88 -9.66 15.89
C GLY A 183 22.55 -8.68 17.02
N ASN A 184 23.18 -8.83 18.19
CA ASN A 184 23.06 -7.92 19.33
C ASN A 184 23.89 -6.65 19.12
N ILE A 185 23.52 -5.56 19.79
CA ILE A 185 24.30 -4.31 19.78
C ILE A 185 25.69 -4.60 20.37
N ALA A 186 26.74 -4.36 19.59
CA ALA A 186 28.11 -4.51 20.07
C ALA A 186 28.40 -3.41 21.09
N MET A 187 28.93 -3.79 22.25
CA MET A 187 29.22 -2.86 23.34
C MET A 187 30.66 -2.39 23.26
N GLY A 188 30.87 -1.08 23.34
CA GLY A 188 32.17 -0.43 23.44
C GLY A 188 32.71 -0.40 24.87
N LYS A 189 33.89 0.21 25.01
CA LYS A 189 34.68 0.23 26.27
C LYS A 189 33.94 0.92 27.44
N ASN A 190 32.97 1.78 27.12
CA ASN A 190 32.22 2.58 28.09
C ASN A 190 30.85 1.98 28.47
N GLY A 191 30.57 0.74 28.09
CA GLY A 191 29.26 0.09 28.33
C GLY A 191 28.11 0.69 27.49
N ARG A 192 28.45 1.46 26.45
CA ARG A 192 27.54 1.98 25.43
C ARG A 192 27.76 1.24 24.12
N ALA A 193 26.93 1.49 23.10
CA ALA A 193 27.16 0.95 21.76
C ALA A 193 28.58 1.31 21.27
N LEU A 194 29.25 0.34 20.65
CA LEU A 194 30.60 0.49 20.10
C LEU A 194 30.62 1.63 19.09
N THR A 195 31.53 2.58 19.29
CA THR A 195 31.69 3.72 18.38
C THR A 195 32.59 3.37 17.19
N PRO A 196 32.43 4.02 16.02
CA PRO A 196 33.27 3.72 14.85
C PRO A 196 34.76 3.88 15.14
N LYS A 197 35.12 4.89 15.95
CA LYS A 197 36.49 5.13 16.38
C LYS A 197 37.05 3.97 17.20
N GLU A 198 36.32 3.51 18.23
CA GLU A 198 36.75 2.37 19.06
C GLU A 198 36.88 1.09 18.22
N TRP A 199 35.98 0.89 17.26
CA TRP A 199 36.05 -0.25 16.35
C TRP A 199 37.29 -0.20 15.44
N ILE A 200 37.63 0.98 14.90
CA ILE A 200 38.85 1.17 14.10
C ILE A 200 40.11 0.93 14.96
N GLU A 201 40.12 1.35 16.23
CA GLU A 201 41.21 1.03 17.15
C GLU A 201 41.36 -0.48 17.40
N ASP A 202 40.26 -1.22 17.56
CA ASP A 202 40.31 -2.67 17.73
C ASP A 202 40.65 -3.41 16.42
N LEU A 203 40.37 -2.82 15.26
CA LEU A 203 40.87 -3.29 13.97
C LEU A 203 42.40 -3.22 13.88
N GLN A 204 43.08 -2.35 14.62
CA GLN A 204 44.54 -2.34 14.65
C GLN A 204 45.12 -3.64 15.21
N LYS A 205 44.42 -4.29 16.15
CA LYS A 205 44.82 -5.57 16.75
C LYS A 205 44.49 -6.75 15.84
N THR A 206 43.31 -6.73 15.20
CA THR A 206 42.80 -7.86 14.40
C THR A 206 43.24 -7.81 12.94
N ARG A 207 43.45 -6.62 12.38
CA ARG A 207 43.88 -6.35 11.00
C ARG A 207 44.99 -5.29 10.97
N PRO A 208 46.19 -5.61 11.48
CA PRO A 208 47.29 -4.66 11.55
C PRO A 208 47.73 -4.13 10.17
N HIS A 209 47.51 -4.88 9.10
CA HIS A 209 47.84 -4.50 7.72
C HIS A 209 47.03 -3.31 7.18
N TYR A 210 45.92 -2.94 7.83
CA TYR A 210 45.18 -1.71 7.47
C TYR A 210 45.87 -0.44 7.99
N PHE A 211 46.85 -0.59 8.87
CA PHE A 211 47.54 0.53 9.50
C PHE A 211 49.01 0.54 9.10
N LYS A 212 49.52 1.75 8.81
CA LYS A 212 50.94 2.01 8.60
C LYS A 212 51.68 1.56 9.84
N THR A 213 52.71 0.75 9.63
CA THR A 213 53.69 0.49 10.68
C THR A 213 54.31 1.83 11.06
N MET A 214 54.25 2.21 12.35
CA MET A 214 54.98 3.37 12.84
C MET A 214 56.43 3.27 12.37
N ALA A 215 56.94 4.36 11.78
CA ALA A 215 58.35 4.48 11.42
C ALA A 215 59.19 4.33 12.70
N GLY A 216 59.64 3.11 13.00
CA GLY A 216 60.36 2.76 14.22
C GLY A 216 59.96 1.43 14.88
N SER A 217 58.80 0.85 14.56
CA SER A 217 58.35 -0.43 15.16
C SER A 217 58.67 -1.67 14.30
N GLY A 218 59.26 -1.47 13.12
CA GLY A 218 59.84 -2.54 12.31
C GLY A 218 61.35 -2.39 12.33
N SER A 219 62.06 -3.44 12.75
CA SER A 219 63.45 -3.66 12.38
C SER A 219 63.61 -3.31 10.90
N LYS A 220 64.41 -2.28 10.64
CA LYS A 220 64.66 -1.73 9.30
C LYS A 220 65.07 -2.87 8.36
N PRO A 221 64.37 -3.10 7.23
CA PRO A 221 64.82 -4.06 6.25
C PRO A 221 66.14 -3.54 5.66
N GLY A 222 67.22 -4.30 5.91
CA GLY A 222 68.51 -4.27 5.21
C GLY A 222 68.88 -2.97 4.48
N THR A 223 69.40 -1.99 5.22
CA THR A 223 70.45 -1.13 4.65
C THR A 223 71.78 -1.69 5.14
N SER A 224 72.51 -2.24 4.19
CA SER A 224 73.84 -2.82 4.30
C SER A 224 74.78 -1.97 5.16
N GLY A 225 75.28 -2.59 6.23
CA GLY A 225 76.26 -2.05 7.17
C GLY A 225 76.53 -3.14 8.21
N ALA A 226 77.07 -4.27 7.74
CA ALA A 226 77.29 -5.47 8.54
C ALA A 226 78.22 -5.17 9.72
N SER A 227 77.63 -4.78 10.85
CA SER A 227 78.30 -4.75 12.13
C SER A 227 78.37 -6.18 12.64
N LYS A 228 79.53 -6.83 12.52
CA LYS A 228 79.74 -8.20 12.96
C LYS A 228 80.00 -8.18 14.46
N THR A 229 79.08 -8.75 15.25
CA THR A 229 79.26 -8.86 16.70
C THR A 229 80.05 -10.12 17.02
N TYR A 230 81.14 -9.97 17.77
CA TYR A 230 81.97 -11.05 18.29
C TYR A 230 81.82 -11.18 19.80
N THR A 231 81.90 -12.40 20.32
CA THR A 231 82.14 -12.58 21.75
C THR A 231 83.61 -12.26 22.06
N ARG A 232 83.92 -11.91 23.32
CA ARG A 232 85.30 -11.59 23.72
C ARG A 232 86.28 -12.74 23.45
N SER A 233 85.86 -13.99 23.63
CA SER A 233 86.68 -15.17 23.35
C SER A 233 86.93 -15.35 21.85
N ASP A 234 85.89 -15.19 21.02
CA ASP A 234 86.00 -15.41 19.59
C ASP A 234 86.86 -14.34 18.93
N TRP A 235 86.74 -13.08 19.38
CA TRP A 235 87.61 -11.99 18.95
C TRP A 235 89.08 -12.26 19.26
N GLN A 236 89.39 -12.73 20.48
CA GLN A 236 90.76 -13.03 20.87
C GLN A 236 91.35 -14.18 20.06
N GLN A 237 90.55 -15.22 19.80
CA GLN A 237 90.97 -16.35 19.00
C GLN A 237 91.24 -15.94 17.55
N GLU A 238 90.29 -15.25 16.90
CA GLU A 238 90.46 -14.82 15.51
C GLU A 238 91.59 -13.80 15.34
N PHE A 239 91.74 -12.87 16.30
CA PHE A 239 92.85 -11.92 16.29
C PHE A 239 94.21 -12.63 16.46
N SER A 240 94.29 -13.66 17.29
CA SER A 240 95.53 -14.41 17.52
C SER A 240 95.95 -15.31 16.34
N LEU A 241 94.97 -15.80 15.58
CA LEU A 241 95.19 -16.66 14.41
C LEU A 241 95.42 -15.85 13.13
N ALA A 242 95.01 -14.58 13.09
CA ALA A 242 95.17 -13.70 11.95
C ALA A 242 96.63 -13.24 11.77
N SER A 243 97.03 -13.05 10.51
CA SER A 243 98.33 -12.45 10.15
C SER A 243 98.40 -10.96 10.52
N ALA A 244 99.60 -10.37 10.56
CA ALA A 244 99.79 -8.97 10.95
C ALA A 244 99.02 -7.97 10.06
N ALA A 245 98.80 -8.29 8.78
CA ALA A 245 98.00 -7.47 7.87
C ALA A 245 96.50 -7.54 8.21
N GLU A 246 96.00 -8.74 8.48
CA GLU A 246 94.60 -9.00 8.83
C GLU A 246 94.24 -8.45 10.22
N GLN A 247 95.17 -8.54 11.18
CA GLN A 247 95.01 -7.92 12.51
C GLN A 247 94.81 -6.39 12.39
N LYS A 248 95.57 -5.73 11.51
CA LYS A 248 95.45 -4.29 11.28
C LYS A 248 94.10 -3.94 10.65
N GLU A 249 93.60 -4.77 9.74
CA GLU A 249 92.27 -4.61 9.13
C GLU A 249 91.15 -4.82 10.14
N LEU A 250 91.22 -5.88 10.95
CA LEU A 250 90.25 -6.16 12.01
C LEU A 250 90.17 -5.00 13.03
N LEU A 251 91.31 -4.43 13.43
CA LEU A 251 91.33 -3.25 14.30
C LEU A 251 90.75 -2.01 13.63
N ALA A 252 91.03 -1.80 12.33
CA ALA A 252 90.46 -0.68 11.59
C ALA A 252 88.93 -0.79 11.45
N ARG A 253 88.42 -2.01 11.24
CA ARG A 253 86.98 -2.29 11.16
C ARG A 253 86.30 -2.11 12.52
N ARG A 254 86.96 -2.55 13.61
CA ARG A 254 86.52 -2.25 14.99
C ARG A 254 86.49 -0.75 15.28
N ALA A 255 87.52 0.00 14.87
CA ALA A 255 87.58 1.45 15.07
C ALA A 255 86.49 2.22 14.30
N LYS A 256 86.06 1.68 13.15
CA LYS A 256 84.93 2.20 12.36
C LYS A 256 83.56 1.80 12.90
N GLY A 257 83.49 1.02 13.98
CA GLY A 257 82.24 0.54 14.57
C GLY A 257 81.60 -0.63 13.81
N GLU A 258 82.29 -1.21 12.83
CA GLU A 258 81.82 -2.38 12.06
C GLU A 258 81.99 -3.69 12.84
N ILE A 259 82.71 -3.67 13.95
CA ILE A 259 82.89 -4.83 14.83
C ILE A 259 82.55 -4.44 16.26
N LEU A 260 81.56 -5.11 16.83
CA LEU A 260 81.13 -4.96 18.21
C LEU A 260 81.60 -6.17 19.02
N ILE A 261 82.21 -5.96 20.18
CA ILE A 261 82.61 -7.06 21.07
C ILE A 261 81.62 -7.08 22.23
N SER A 262 80.80 -8.14 22.32
CA SER A 262 79.96 -8.37 23.48
C SER A 262 80.79 -8.95 24.62
N GLY A 263 80.62 -8.39 25.83
CA GLY A 263 81.31 -8.80 27.05
C GLY A 263 80.96 -10.21 27.50
#